data_AF-A0A967HK96-F1
#
_entry.id   AF-A0A967HK96-F1
#
_cell.length_a   1.000
_cell.length_b   1.000
_cell.length_c   1.000
_cell.angle_alpha   90.00
_cell.angle_beta   90.00
_cell.angle_gamma   90.00
#
_symmetry.space_group_name_H-M   'P 1'
#
loop_
_entity.id
_entity.type
_entity.pdbx_description
1 polymer ?
#
loop_
_entity_poly.entity_id
_entity_poly.type
_entity_poly.pdbx_seq_one_letter_code
_entity_poly.pdbx_strand_id
1 'polypeptide(L)'
;GERGEPGEGEYYYHQLLGLEVETVDGEVVGRVREVYETEPRHLLEVKGGGRVRLIPFDRRIVRSVDPEARRLVIDPPEGLLEL
;
A
#
# COMPACT_ATOMS: atom_id res chain seq x y z
N GLY A 1 27.39 -1.33 -16.29
CA GLY A 1 27.01 -0.75 -14.99
C GLY A 1 25.82 0.12 -15.25
N GLU A 2 24.64 -0.49 -15.31
CA GLU A 2 23.42 0.19 -15.70
C GLU A 2 22.69 0.54 -14.41
N ARG A 3 22.98 1.73 -13.88
CA ARG A 3 22.03 2.39 -12.98
C ARG A 3 20.90 2.86 -13.87
N GLY A 4 19.90 2.00 -14.05
CA GLY A 4 18.61 2.42 -14.58
C GLY A 4 18.16 3.61 -13.75
N GLU A 5 17.85 4.70 -14.42
CA GLU A 5 17.17 5.83 -13.81
C GLU A 5 15.88 5.26 -13.19
N PRO A 6 15.61 5.46 -11.88
CA PRO A 6 14.41 4.87 -11.31
C PRO A 6 13.25 5.48 -12.06
N GLY A 7 12.46 4.64 -12.74
CA GLY A 7 11.24 5.10 -13.38
C GLY A 7 10.39 5.83 -12.35
N GLU A 8 9.61 6.81 -12.78
CA GLU A 8 8.83 7.68 -11.88
C GLU A 8 7.92 6.90 -10.90
N GLY A 9 7.62 5.62 -11.19
CA GLY A 9 6.95 4.69 -10.27
C GLY A 9 7.81 4.21 -9.08
N GLU A 10 9.11 3.97 -9.28
CA GLU A 10 10.02 3.38 -8.28
C GLU A 10 10.21 4.32 -7.07
N TYR A 11 10.32 5.64 -7.33
CA TYR A 11 10.34 6.66 -6.28
C TYR A 11 9.04 6.73 -5.48
N TYR A 12 7.89 6.40 -6.09
CA TYR A 12 6.58 6.44 -5.43
C TYR A 12 6.45 5.30 -4.41
N TYR A 13 6.93 4.09 -4.72
CA TYR A 13 6.80 2.93 -3.83
C TYR A 13 7.63 3.05 -2.57
N HIS A 14 8.83 3.63 -2.65
CA HIS A 14 9.66 3.89 -1.47
C HIS A 14 8.98 4.82 -0.46
N GLN A 15 8.14 5.75 -0.93
CA GLN A 15 7.35 6.61 -0.06
C GLN A 15 6.16 5.88 0.60
N LEU A 16 5.72 4.76 0.01
CA LEU A 16 4.65 3.93 0.58
C LEU A 16 5.14 3.04 1.73
N LEU A 17 6.42 2.69 1.75
CA LEU A 17 6.99 1.83 2.78
C LEU A 17 6.89 2.50 4.17
N GLY A 18 6.32 1.77 5.12
CA GLY A 18 6.12 2.24 6.49
C GLY A 18 4.91 3.15 6.69
N LEU A 19 4.12 3.44 5.65
CA LEU A 19 2.87 4.17 5.81
C LEU A 19 1.86 3.35 6.62
N GLU A 20 1.12 4.04 7.49
CA GLU A 20 -0.02 3.48 8.20
C GLU A 20 -1.22 3.39 7.27
N VAL A 21 -1.73 2.18 7.11
CA VAL A 21 -2.86 1.86 6.25
C VAL A 21 -4.12 1.85 7.09
N GLU A 22 -5.07 2.69 6.72
CA GLU A 22 -6.38 2.77 7.34
C GLU A 22 -7.49 2.74 6.30
N THR A 23 -8.66 2.30 6.72
CA THR A 23 -9.84 2.36 5.87
C THR A 23 -10.47 3.76 5.88
N VAL A 24 -11.33 4.05 4.92
CA VAL A 24 -12.19 5.25 4.94
C VAL A 24 -13.10 5.35 6.16
N ASP A 25 -13.34 4.22 6.85
CA ASP A 25 -14.10 4.15 8.10
C ASP A 25 -13.26 4.51 9.33
N GLY A 26 -11.94 4.71 9.16
CA GLY A 26 -10.99 5.01 10.23
C GLY A 26 -10.40 3.77 10.91
N GLU A 27 -10.67 2.57 10.41
CA GLU A 27 -10.11 1.32 10.93
C GLU A 27 -8.65 1.16 10.50
N VAL A 28 -7.73 1.05 11.46
CA VAL A 28 -6.30 0.82 11.17
C VAL A 28 -6.07 -0.63 10.77
N VAL A 29 -5.74 -0.85 9.50
CA VAL A 29 -5.46 -2.17 8.93
C VAL A 29 -4.06 -2.65 9.33
N GLY A 30 -3.10 -1.74 9.34
CA GLY A 30 -1.70 -2.05 9.65
C GLY A 30 -0.74 -1.06 9.03
N ARG A 31 0.48 -1.50 8.71
CA ARG A 31 1.50 -0.69 8.04
C ARG A 31 2.06 -1.39 6.82
N VAL A 32 2.33 -0.62 5.77
CA VAL A 32 2.99 -1.12 4.57
C VAL A 32 4.40 -1.58 4.95
N ARG A 33 4.67 -2.84 4.73
CA ARG A 33 5.95 -3.48 4.99
C ARG A 33 6.78 -3.61 3.73
N GLU A 34 6.14 -3.96 2.62
CA GLU A 34 6.79 -4.20 1.34
C GLU A 34 5.82 -3.86 0.20
N VAL A 35 6.37 -3.58 -0.98
CA VAL A 35 5.59 -3.34 -2.21
C VAL A 35 6.08 -4.33 -3.25
N TYR A 36 5.17 -5.15 -3.76
CA TYR A 36 5.44 -6.10 -4.82
C TYR A 36 5.06 -5.52 -6.17
N GLU A 37 6.04 -5.38 -7.05
CA GLU A 37 5.87 -4.98 -8.43
C GLU A 37 5.47 -6.18 -9.28
N THR A 38 4.21 -6.61 -9.14
CA THR A 38 3.65 -7.68 -9.98
C THR A 38 2.90 -7.09 -11.16
N GLU A 39 3.24 -7.43 -12.39
CA GLU A 39 2.45 -7.02 -13.56
C GLU A 39 1.21 -7.91 -13.70
N PRO A 40 0.00 -7.37 -13.98
CA PRO A 40 -0.30 -5.98 -14.34
C PRO A 40 -0.68 -5.04 -13.18
N ARG A 41 -0.57 -5.48 -11.92
CA ARG A 41 -1.07 -4.76 -10.73
C ARG A 41 -0.14 -4.92 -9.53
N HIS A 42 0.37 -3.82 -9.00
CA HIS A 42 1.22 -3.83 -7.81
C HIS A 42 0.43 -4.25 -6.57
N LEU A 43 1.09 -4.95 -5.64
CA LEU A 43 0.51 -5.38 -4.35
C LEU A 43 1.28 -4.74 -3.20
N LEU A 44 0.57 -4.20 -2.22
CA LEU A 44 1.12 -3.73 -0.96
C LEU A 44 1.05 -4.84 0.08
N GLU A 45 2.17 -5.19 0.69
CA GLU A 45 2.18 -6.01 1.89
C GLU A 45 1.89 -5.13 3.10
N VAL A 46 0.73 -5.33 3.74
CA VAL A 46 0.31 -4.59 4.92
C VAL A 46 0.29 -5.52 6.11
N LYS A 47 1.09 -5.21 7.14
CA LYS A 47 1.15 -5.98 8.37
C LYS A 47 0.44 -5.25 9.51
N GLY A 48 -0.53 -5.92 10.13
CA GLY A 48 -1.29 -5.38 11.27
C GLY A 48 -1.97 -6.48 12.08
N GLY A 49 -2.05 -6.31 13.40
CA GLY A 49 -2.69 -7.29 14.30
C GLY A 49 -2.08 -8.69 14.25
N GLY A 50 -0.79 -8.80 13.92
CA GLY A 50 -0.09 -10.10 13.77
C GLY A 50 -0.34 -10.82 12.44
N ARG A 51 -1.15 -10.26 11.54
CA ARG A 51 -1.44 -10.80 10.21
C ARG A 51 -0.79 -9.96 9.12
N VAL A 52 -0.53 -10.57 7.98
CA VAL A 52 -0.03 -9.92 6.77
C VAL A 52 -1.12 -10.01 5.72
N ARG A 53 -1.40 -8.89 5.05
CA ARG A 53 -2.46 -8.74 4.04
C ARG A 53 -1.85 -8.18 2.77
N LEU A 54 -2.22 -8.74 1.63
CA LEU A 54 -1.79 -8.25 0.32
C LEU A 54 -2.91 -7.38 -0.27
N ILE A 55 -2.67 -6.07 -0.34
CA ILE A 55 -3.66 -5.10 -0.81
C ILE A 55 -3.25 -4.62 -2.20
N PRO A 56 -4.09 -4.79 -3.24
CA PRO A 56 -3.79 -4.28 -4.56
C PRO A 56 -3.68 -2.75 -4.54
N PHE A 57 -2.59 -2.21 -5.06
CA PHE A 57 -2.41 -0.77 -5.27
C PHE A 57 -3.15 -0.35 -6.54
N ASP A 58 -4.49 -0.36 -6.47
CA ASP A 58 -5.40 0.05 -7.54
C ASP A 58 -6.10 1.35 -7.11
N ARG A 59 -6.33 2.28 -8.06
CA ARG A 59 -7.02 3.56 -7.81
C ARG A 59 -8.46 3.38 -7.30
N ARG A 60 -9.04 2.18 -7.44
CA ARG A 60 -10.34 1.81 -6.87
C ARG A 60 -10.27 1.57 -5.37
N ILE A 61 -9.13 1.10 -4.86
CA ILE A 61 -8.91 0.75 -3.46
C ILE A 61 -8.23 1.92 -2.75
N VAL A 62 -7.17 2.48 -3.33
CA VAL A 62 -6.43 3.58 -2.71
C VAL A 62 -7.19 4.89 -2.90
N ARG A 63 -7.63 5.50 -1.78
CA ARG A 63 -8.39 6.75 -1.77
C ARG A 63 -7.50 7.97 -1.60
N SER A 64 -6.57 7.91 -0.65
CA SER A 64 -5.60 8.97 -0.40
C SER A 64 -4.25 8.39 0.01
N VAL A 65 -3.19 9.08 -0.36
CA VAL A 65 -1.82 8.77 0.05
C VAL A 65 -1.20 10.05 0.56
N ASP A 66 -0.86 10.07 1.85
CA ASP A 66 -0.32 11.21 2.56
C ASP A 66 1.05 10.84 3.13
N PRO A 67 2.12 10.90 2.31
CA PRO A 67 3.46 10.50 2.73
C PRO A 67 4.03 11.43 3.82
N GLU A 68 3.60 12.70 3.86
CA GLU A 68 3.98 13.66 4.91
C GLU A 68 3.45 13.24 6.29
N ALA A 69 2.18 12.82 6.34
CA ALA A 69 1.51 12.32 7.55
C ALA A 69 1.81 10.83 7.82
N ARG A 70 2.56 10.18 6.93
CA ARG A 70 2.80 8.73 6.90
C ARG A 70 1.52 7.89 6.92
N ARG A 71 0.51 8.31 6.18
CA ARG A 71 -0.83 7.72 6.18
C ARG A 71 -1.27 7.33 4.77
N LEU A 72 -1.96 6.21 4.65
CA LEU A 72 -2.51 5.70 3.40
C LEU A 72 -3.96 5.27 3.68
N VAL A 73 -4.90 5.96 3.05
CA VAL A 73 -6.33 5.70 3.19
C VAL A 73 -6.80 4.81 2.04
N ILE A 74 -7.37 3.67 2.38
CA ILE A 74 -7.93 2.71 1.43
C ILE A 74 -9.42 2.51 1.66
N ASP A 75 -10.10 2.07 0.62
CA ASP A 75 -11.49 1.65 0.63
C ASP A 75 -11.54 0.23 0.04
N PRO A 76 -11.10 -0.77 0.82
CA PRO A 76 -11.16 -2.15 0.38
C PRO A 76 -12.62 -2.62 0.34
N PRO A 77 -13.04 -3.41 -0.66
CA PRO A 77 -14.36 -4.04 -0.63
C PRO A 77 -14.49 -4.97 0.59
N GLU A 78 -15.72 -5.13 1.08
CA GLU A 78 -16.06 -6.09 2.13
C GLU A 78 -15.49 -7.48 1.80
N GLY A 79 -14.83 -8.11 2.77
CA GLY A 79 -14.15 -9.40 2.61
C GLY A 79 -12.68 -9.35 2.19
N LEU A 80 -12.14 -8.24 1.67
CA LEU A 80 -10.72 -8.19 1.26
C LEU A 80 -9.75 -8.31 2.45
N LEU A 81 -10.14 -7.78 3.62
CA LEU A 81 -9.31 -7.77 4.84
C LEU A 81 -9.51 -8.98 5.75
N GLU A 82 -10.50 -9.82 5.44
CA GLU A 82 -10.92 -10.99 6.24
C GLU A 82 -10.19 -12.29 5.83
N LEU A 83 -9.44 -12.25 4.72
CA LEU A 83 -8.59 -13.34 4.21
C LEU A 83 -7.35 -13.62 5.09
#